data_AF-A0A7J4LRP8-F1
#
_entry.id   AF-A0A7J4LRP8-F1
#
_cell.length_a   1.000
_cell.length_b   1.000
_cell.length_c   1.000
_cell.angle_alpha   90.00
_cell.angle_beta   90.00
_cell.angle_gamma   90.00
#
_symmetry.space_group_name_H-M   'P 1'
#
loop_
_entity.id
_entity.type
_entity.pdbx_description
1 polymer ?
#
loop_
_entity_poly.entity_id
_entity_poly.type
_entity_poly.pdbx_seq_one_letter_code
_entity_poly.pdbx_strand_id
1 'polypeptide(L)'
;MVFEPNYKKPGDLIKSDDWNKIQDELVELRKFVESMTRSVTLTGLESPVGTSYSLTKEASEDFDYGIDVLGLITKQYYLGRKETGDVCRFGIHDYADTIYYWSGAAHGDRDALKITLEYVDGTTFTSDTMFIHEWSKLRPRGNKNPYVEYLQSPNQHLWYKYGIENSSPEKVIRYITFEDVDADSAVRIADVLQYVTRVKQLTRLK
;
A
#
# COMPACT_ATOMS: atom_id res chain seq x y z
N MET A 1 -19.81 -3.99 21.81
CA MET A 1 -19.61 -3.42 23.17
C MET A 1 -20.71 -2.42 23.38
N VAL A 2 -21.59 -2.63 24.36
CA VAL A 2 -22.67 -1.69 24.70
C VAL A 2 -22.11 -0.79 25.80
N PHE A 3 -21.94 0.50 25.51
CA PHE A 3 -21.47 1.48 26.49
C PHE A 3 -22.65 1.90 27.36
N GLU A 4 -22.59 1.60 28.65
CA GLU A 4 -23.56 2.06 29.64
C GLU A 4 -22.89 3.11 30.56
N PRO A 5 -23.06 4.40 30.28
CA PRO A 5 -22.45 5.43 31.10
C PRO A 5 -23.04 5.41 32.52
N ASN A 6 -22.18 5.45 33.54
CA ASN A 6 -22.58 5.65 34.92
C ASN A 6 -23.13 7.08 35.12
N TYR A 7 -24.46 7.21 35.12
CA TYR A 7 -25.13 8.49 35.41
C TYR A 7 -25.10 8.78 36.91
N LYS A 8 -24.10 9.54 37.38
CA LYS A 8 -24.11 10.16 38.72
C LYS A 8 -24.44 11.65 38.64
N LYS A 9 -25.14 12.18 39.65
CA LYS A 9 -25.46 13.61 39.70
C LYS A 9 -24.23 14.39 40.15
N PRO A 10 -24.07 15.66 39.72
CA PRO A 10 -23.01 16.52 40.25
C PRO A 10 -23.07 16.57 41.78
N GLY A 11 -21.97 16.20 42.45
CA GLY A 11 -21.86 16.18 43.92
C GLY A 11 -21.95 14.80 44.58
N ASP A 12 -22.29 13.74 43.83
CA ASP A 12 -22.30 12.38 44.37
C ASP A 12 -20.87 11.85 44.62
N LEU A 13 -20.67 11.22 45.78
CA LEU A 13 -19.41 10.55 46.11
C LEU A 13 -19.16 9.36 45.16
N ILE A 14 -18.02 9.39 44.49
CA ILE A 14 -17.52 8.26 43.70
C ILE A 14 -16.80 7.31 44.66
N LYS A 15 -17.29 6.06 44.77
CA LYS A 15 -16.62 5.02 45.54
C LYS A 15 -15.33 4.61 44.82
N SER A 16 -14.32 4.14 45.55
CA SER A 16 -13.05 3.67 44.98
C SER A 16 -13.24 2.64 43.87
N ASP A 17 -14.20 1.73 44.02
CA ASP A 17 -14.47 0.66 43.07
C ASP A 17 -15.07 1.21 41.77
N ASP A 18 -15.93 2.24 41.87
CA ASP A 18 -16.49 2.93 40.71
C ASP A 18 -15.39 3.72 39.97
N TRP A 19 -14.46 4.32 40.71
CA TRP A 19 -13.32 5.04 40.15
C TRP A 19 -12.38 4.10 39.38
N ASN A 20 -12.05 2.94 39.95
CA ASN A 20 -11.22 1.94 39.30
C ASN A 20 -11.86 1.44 38.00
N LYS A 21 -13.17 1.16 38.00
CA LYS A 21 -13.90 0.77 36.79
C LYS A 21 -13.84 1.84 35.70
N ILE A 22 -14.03 3.11 36.05
CA ILE A 22 -13.91 4.22 35.10
C ILE A 22 -12.48 4.28 34.52
N GLN A 23 -11.44 4.06 35.33
CA GLN A 23 -10.06 4.04 34.84
C GLN A 23 -9.82 2.88 33.87
N ASP A 24 -10.29 1.68 34.20
CA ASP A 24 -10.16 0.50 33.33
C ASP A 24 -10.88 0.73 31.99
N GLU A 25 -12.10 1.25 32.03
CA GLU A 25 -12.87 1.62 30.82
C GLU A 25 -12.16 2.67 29.97
N LEU A 26 -11.54 3.69 30.59
CA LEU A 26 -10.75 4.69 29.87
C LEU A 26 -9.52 4.07 29.18
N VAL A 27 -8.87 3.09 29.81
CA VAL A 27 -7.75 2.36 29.20
C VAL A 27 -8.23 1.52 28.02
N GLU A 28 -9.38 0.86 28.14
CA GLU A 28 -9.98 0.08 27.03
C GLU A 28 -10.39 0.97 25.86
N LEU A 29 -11.05 2.09 26.13
CA LEU A 29 -11.42 3.08 25.10
C LEU A 29 -10.19 3.65 24.41
N ARG A 30 -9.12 3.93 25.16
CA ARG A 30 -7.86 4.38 24.59
C ARG A 30 -7.26 3.33 23.66
N LYS A 31 -7.19 2.07 24.08
CA LYS A 31 -6.71 0.96 23.24
C LYS A 31 -7.56 0.80 21.98
N PHE A 32 -8.89 0.92 22.12
CA PHE A 32 -9.82 0.85 21.00
C PHE A 32 -9.52 1.95 19.98
N VAL A 33 -9.41 3.21 20.42
CA VAL A 33 -9.07 4.34 19.54
C VAL A 33 -7.69 4.19 18.90
N GLU A 34 -6.69 3.73 19.67
CA GLU A 34 -5.33 3.49 19.16
C GLU A 34 -5.28 2.34 18.13
N SER A 35 -6.21 1.40 18.19
CA SER A 35 -6.36 0.31 17.21
C SER A 35 -7.13 0.70 15.95
N MET A 36 -7.77 1.87 15.94
CA MET A 36 -8.54 2.30 14.77
C MET A 36 -7.62 2.64 13.59
N THR A 37 -7.87 1.98 12.47
CA THR A 37 -7.18 2.23 11.21
C THR A 37 -8.16 2.68 10.14
N ARG A 38 -7.71 3.58 9.28
CA ARG A 38 -8.38 3.97 8.04
C ARG A 38 -7.61 3.36 6.87
N SER A 39 -8.33 2.79 5.92
CA SER A 39 -7.78 2.38 4.63
C SER A 39 -8.30 3.32 3.54
N VAL A 40 -7.44 3.66 2.59
CA VAL A 40 -7.79 4.44 1.39
C VAL A 40 -7.23 3.73 0.18
N THR A 41 -8.03 3.65 -0.89
CA THR A 41 -7.60 3.09 -2.18
C THR A 41 -7.62 4.21 -3.22
N LEU A 42 -6.47 4.43 -3.85
CA LEU A 42 -6.26 5.35 -4.95
C LEU A 42 -6.26 4.56 -6.25
N THR A 43 -7.10 4.94 -7.20
CA THR A 43 -7.30 4.25 -8.48
C THR A 43 -7.03 5.18 -9.64
N GLY A 44 -6.58 4.65 -10.78
CA GLY A 44 -6.32 5.46 -11.97
C GLY A 44 -5.16 6.43 -11.77
N LEU A 45 -4.13 6.01 -11.03
CA LEU A 45 -2.99 6.86 -10.71
C LEU A 45 -2.18 7.18 -11.97
N GLU A 46 -1.95 8.47 -12.18
CA GLU A 46 -1.07 8.97 -13.22
C GLU A 46 0.33 9.22 -12.69
N SER A 47 1.33 8.82 -13.48
CA SER A 47 2.73 9.03 -13.16
C SER A 47 3.34 10.06 -14.11
N PRO A 48 4.13 11.02 -13.61
CA PRO A 48 4.91 11.93 -14.44
C PRO A 48 6.18 11.28 -15.03
N VAL A 49 6.48 10.03 -14.65
CA VAL A 49 7.66 9.26 -15.08
C VAL A 49 7.22 7.88 -15.56
N GLY A 50 7.95 7.31 -16.51
CA GLY A 50 7.66 6.00 -17.08
C GLY A 50 6.49 6.01 -18.06
N THR A 51 6.27 4.88 -18.71
CA THR A 51 5.26 4.73 -19.76
C THR A 51 4.11 3.88 -19.25
N SER A 52 2.88 4.38 -19.40
CA SER A 52 1.67 3.63 -19.06
C SER A 52 1.11 2.91 -20.29
N TYR A 53 0.66 1.68 -20.09
CA TYR A 53 0.00 0.85 -21.10
C TYR A 53 -1.37 0.39 -20.59
N SER A 54 -2.31 0.16 -21.50
CA SER A 54 -3.56 -0.55 -21.17
C SER A 54 -3.23 -1.99 -20.77
N LEU A 55 -4.18 -2.64 -20.08
CA LEU A 55 -4.09 -4.07 -19.79
C LEU A 55 -4.34 -4.94 -21.03
N THR A 56 -5.05 -4.42 -22.04
CA THR A 56 -5.33 -5.08 -23.33
C THR A 56 -4.32 -4.77 -24.43
N LYS A 57 -3.52 -3.72 -24.25
CA LYS A 57 -2.65 -3.21 -25.31
C LYS A 57 -1.24 -3.74 -25.10
N GLU A 58 -0.69 -4.31 -26.16
CA GLU A 58 0.68 -4.85 -26.21
C GLU A 58 1.70 -3.77 -25.82
N ALA A 59 2.18 -3.84 -24.58
CA ALA A 59 3.41 -3.14 -24.18
C ALA A 59 4.66 -3.80 -24.82
N SER A 60 4.51 -5.06 -25.24
CA SER A 60 5.42 -5.88 -26.05
C SER A 60 4.61 -7.02 -26.70
N GLU A 61 5.09 -7.61 -27.80
CA GLU A 61 4.40 -8.64 -28.62
C GLU A 61 3.86 -9.88 -27.86
N ASP A 62 4.25 -10.09 -26.59
CA ASP A 62 3.85 -11.25 -25.77
C ASP A 62 2.98 -10.91 -24.54
N PHE A 63 2.55 -9.65 -24.36
CA PHE A 63 1.90 -9.22 -23.10
C PHE A 63 0.52 -8.59 -23.30
N ASP A 64 -0.50 -9.35 -22.89
CA ASP A 64 -1.91 -8.95 -22.85
C ASP A 64 -2.53 -9.58 -21.60
N TYR A 65 -3.40 -8.91 -20.87
CA TYR A 65 -4.23 -9.51 -19.81
C TYR A 65 -5.60 -9.97 -20.33
N GLY A 66 -5.95 -9.68 -21.59
CA GLY A 66 -7.20 -10.04 -22.24
C GLY A 66 -8.42 -9.32 -21.66
N ILE A 67 -8.21 -8.24 -20.90
CA ILE A 67 -9.25 -7.46 -20.25
C ILE A 67 -8.77 -6.03 -19.98
N ASP A 68 -9.63 -5.02 -20.14
CA ASP A 68 -9.27 -3.61 -19.94
C ASP A 68 -9.19 -3.22 -18.46
N VAL A 69 -9.92 -3.94 -17.60
CA VAL A 69 -10.01 -3.68 -16.17
C VAL A 69 -9.95 -5.00 -15.40
N LEU A 70 -9.00 -5.13 -14.48
CA LEU A 70 -8.92 -6.28 -13.58
C LEU A 70 -8.98 -5.82 -12.13
N GLY A 71 -10.10 -6.11 -11.46
CA GLY A 71 -10.38 -5.55 -10.15
C GLY A 71 -10.55 -4.04 -10.24
N LEU A 72 -9.56 -3.29 -9.73
CA LEU A 72 -9.48 -1.82 -9.84
C LEU A 72 -8.36 -1.35 -10.78
N ILE A 73 -7.57 -2.28 -11.32
CA ILE A 73 -6.42 -1.98 -12.17
C ILE A 73 -6.92 -1.69 -13.57
N THR A 74 -6.50 -0.56 -14.15
CA THR A 74 -6.87 -0.17 -15.52
C THR A 74 -5.66 0.04 -16.42
N LYS A 75 -4.49 0.28 -15.82
CA LYS A 75 -3.23 0.50 -16.53
C LYS A 75 -2.08 -0.19 -15.81
N GLN A 76 -1.01 -0.39 -16.56
CA GLN A 76 0.28 -0.87 -16.07
C GLN A 76 1.38 0.10 -16.47
N TYR A 77 2.36 0.28 -15.60
CA TYR A 77 3.59 0.98 -15.88
C TYR A 77 4.72 -0.03 -16.07
N TYR A 78 5.53 0.21 -17.10
CA TYR A 78 6.60 -0.68 -17.53
C TYR A 78 7.64 0.12 -18.32
N LEU A 79 8.93 -0.16 -18.12
CA LEU A 79 10.01 0.49 -18.85
C LEU A 79 10.25 -0.15 -20.22
N GLY A 80 10.31 -1.47 -20.26
CA GLY A 80 10.76 -2.19 -21.44
C GLY A 80 11.66 -3.35 -21.04
N ARG A 81 11.97 -4.21 -22.01
CA ARG A 81 12.86 -5.34 -21.77
C ARG A 81 14.31 -4.85 -21.83
N LYS A 82 15.16 -5.28 -20.90
CA LYS A 82 16.58 -4.86 -20.78
C LYS A 82 16.77 -3.40 -20.36
N GLU A 83 15.75 -2.80 -19.76
CA GLU A 83 15.81 -1.45 -19.21
C GLU A 83 15.70 -1.48 -17.69
N THR A 84 16.30 -0.51 -17.01
CA THR A 84 16.25 -0.32 -15.55
C THR A 84 16.03 1.16 -15.26
N GLY A 85 15.47 1.47 -14.10
CA GLY A 85 15.19 2.83 -13.65
C GLY A 85 13.77 2.99 -13.12
N ASP A 86 13.30 4.24 -13.08
CA ASP A 86 11.98 4.59 -12.52
C ASP A 86 10.83 4.11 -13.42
N VAL A 87 10.13 3.06 -12.99
CA VAL A 87 8.93 2.53 -13.66
C VAL A 87 7.77 3.50 -13.57
N CYS A 88 7.52 4.04 -12.37
CA CYS A 88 6.51 5.07 -12.16
C CYS A 88 6.70 5.78 -10.81
N ARG A 89 6.00 6.90 -10.65
CA ARG A 89 5.97 7.73 -9.44
C ARG A 89 4.56 8.23 -9.19
N PHE A 90 3.98 7.88 -8.05
CA PHE A 90 2.60 8.27 -7.69
C PHE A 90 2.58 9.24 -6.51
N GLY A 91 1.65 10.20 -6.54
CA GLY A 91 1.40 11.12 -5.43
C GLY A 91 0.40 10.55 -4.42
N ILE A 92 0.69 10.66 -3.13
CA ILE A 92 -0.20 10.20 -2.03
C ILE A 92 -0.66 11.37 -1.15
N HIS A 93 0.21 12.36 -0.90
CA HIS A 93 -0.04 13.55 -0.04
C HIS A 93 -0.85 13.26 1.25
N ASP A 94 -0.52 12.15 1.91
CA ASP A 94 -1.16 11.71 3.15
C ASP A 94 -0.14 10.96 4.02
N TYR A 95 -0.53 10.65 5.25
CA TYR A 95 0.18 9.72 6.12
C TYR A 95 -0.23 8.29 5.79
N ALA A 96 0.74 7.37 5.81
CA ALA A 96 0.49 5.94 5.68
C ALA A 96 1.43 5.18 6.62
N ASP A 97 0.89 4.19 7.32
CA ASP A 97 1.69 3.20 8.05
C ASP A 97 2.13 2.07 7.09
N THR A 98 1.24 1.63 6.21
CA THR A 98 1.53 0.61 5.19
C THR A 98 0.95 1.02 3.85
N ILE A 99 1.71 0.81 2.79
CA ILE A 99 1.27 1.03 1.41
C ILE A 99 1.29 -0.31 0.69
N TYR A 100 0.17 -0.65 0.07
CA TYR A 100 -0.01 -1.81 -0.79
C TYR A 100 -0.04 -1.37 -2.25
N TYR A 101 0.62 -2.18 -3.09
CA TYR A 101 0.74 -1.97 -4.52
C TYR A 101 0.64 -3.30 -5.25
N TRP A 102 0.24 -3.26 -6.52
CA TRP A 102 0.17 -4.44 -7.37
C TRP A 102 1.35 -4.48 -8.33
N SER A 103 2.00 -5.64 -8.40
CA SER A 103 3.16 -5.86 -9.25
C SER A 103 3.23 -7.28 -9.81
N GLY A 104 3.94 -7.43 -10.92
CA GLY A 104 4.33 -8.70 -11.51
C GLY A 104 5.57 -8.52 -12.39
N ALA A 105 6.44 -9.52 -12.44
CA ALA A 105 7.61 -9.55 -13.32
C ALA A 105 7.31 -10.36 -14.58
N ALA A 106 7.84 -9.98 -15.74
CA ALA A 106 7.60 -10.72 -16.98
C ALA A 106 8.48 -11.96 -17.16
N HIS A 107 9.66 -12.00 -16.55
CA HIS A 107 10.71 -12.99 -16.85
C HIS A 107 11.31 -13.64 -15.60
N GLY A 108 10.50 -14.46 -14.94
CA GLY A 108 10.88 -15.20 -13.74
C GLY A 108 10.76 -14.41 -12.44
N ASP A 109 10.86 -15.13 -11.33
CA ASP A 109 10.75 -14.57 -9.98
C ASP A 109 12.11 -13.96 -9.58
N ARG A 110 12.16 -12.68 -9.21
CA ARG A 110 13.42 -11.96 -9.02
C ARG A 110 13.37 -10.86 -7.96
N ASP A 111 14.52 -10.61 -7.34
CA ASP A 111 14.76 -9.43 -6.51
C ASP A 111 15.05 -8.24 -7.45
N ALA A 112 14.02 -7.45 -7.78
CA ALA A 112 14.09 -6.49 -8.89
C ALA A 112 13.44 -5.12 -8.63
N LEU A 113 12.64 -4.98 -7.58
CA LEU A 113 11.91 -3.74 -7.33
C LEU A 113 12.47 -2.98 -6.14
N LYS A 114 12.82 -1.72 -6.31
CA LYS A 114 13.17 -0.81 -5.23
C LYS A 114 12.08 0.25 -5.09
N ILE A 115 11.71 0.57 -3.85
CA ILE A 115 10.64 1.53 -3.57
C ILE A 115 11.21 2.68 -2.76
N THR A 116 11.00 3.91 -3.23
CA THR A 116 11.40 5.12 -2.52
C THR A 116 10.17 5.93 -2.12
N LEU A 117 10.04 6.25 -0.84
CA LEU A 117 9.08 7.20 -0.30
C LEU A 117 9.78 8.55 -0.14
N GLU A 118 9.28 9.58 -0.81
CA GLU A 118 9.69 10.98 -0.60
C GLU A 118 8.68 11.65 0.31
N TYR A 119 9.15 12.29 1.37
CA TYR A 119 8.30 13.03 2.31
C TYR A 119 8.25 14.52 1.99
N VAL A 120 7.22 15.21 2.47
CA VAL A 120 7.02 16.65 2.22
C VAL A 120 8.18 17.51 2.75
N ASP A 121 8.85 17.05 3.81
CA ASP A 121 10.04 17.71 4.39
C ASP A 121 11.32 17.54 3.56
N GLY A 122 11.26 16.80 2.45
CA GLY A 122 12.38 16.54 1.55
C GLY A 122 13.26 15.34 1.94
N THR A 123 12.97 14.68 3.06
CA THR A 123 13.64 13.42 3.41
C THR A 123 13.09 12.27 2.58
N THR A 124 13.86 11.19 2.48
CA THR A 124 13.48 9.99 1.72
C THR A 124 13.74 8.73 2.52
N PHE A 125 12.88 7.74 2.33
CA PHE A 125 13.12 6.36 2.71
C PHE A 125 13.20 5.52 1.44
N THR A 126 14.20 4.66 1.34
CA THR A 126 14.32 3.71 0.23
C THR A 126 14.39 2.31 0.80
N SER A 127 13.59 1.42 0.25
CA SER A 127 13.55 0.02 0.63
C SER A 127 14.79 -0.74 0.16
N ASP A 128 15.04 -1.90 0.77
CA ASP A 128 15.85 -2.94 0.14
C ASP A 128 15.19 -3.42 -1.16
N THR A 129 15.95 -4.13 -1.99
CA THR A 129 15.42 -4.72 -3.22
C THR A 129 14.38 -5.79 -2.88
N MET A 130 13.17 -5.60 -3.40
CA MET A 130 12.00 -6.43 -3.17
C MET A 130 11.91 -7.54 -4.21
N PHE A 131 11.57 -8.73 -3.73
CA PHE A 131 11.27 -9.88 -4.57
C PHE A 131 9.90 -9.73 -5.22
N ILE A 132 9.84 -9.91 -6.54
CA ILE A 132 8.61 -9.86 -7.34
C ILE A 132 8.44 -11.18 -8.08
N HIS A 133 7.25 -11.76 -7.94
CA HIS A 133 6.88 -13.00 -8.60
C HIS A 133 6.55 -12.77 -10.08
N GLU A 134 6.87 -13.77 -10.89
CA GLU A 134 6.52 -13.83 -12.29
C GLU A 134 4.99 -13.95 -12.47
N TRP A 135 4.46 -13.17 -13.39
CA TRP A 135 3.04 -13.11 -13.73
C TRP A 135 2.45 -14.34 -14.46
N SER A 136 3.26 -15.22 -15.05
CA SER A 136 2.78 -16.24 -16.00
C SER A 136 2.03 -17.41 -15.35
N LYS A 137 2.37 -17.73 -14.09
CA LYS A 137 1.81 -18.86 -13.34
C LYS A 137 1.76 -18.54 -11.86
N LEU A 138 0.76 -19.09 -11.17
CA LEU A 138 0.58 -18.84 -9.75
C LEU A 138 1.75 -19.41 -8.95
N ARG A 139 2.56 -18.51 -8.40
CA ARG A 139 3.65 -18.83 -7.49
C ARG A 139 3.16 -19.03 -6.06
N PRO A 140 3.78 -19.96 -5.30
CA PRO A 140 3.51 -20.06 -3.87
C PRO A 140 3.97 -18.80 -3.14
N ARG A 141 3.29 -18.45 -2.05
CA ARG A 141 3.69 -17.33 -1.19
C ARG A 141 5.06 -17.64 -0.54
N GLY A 142 6.11 -17.00 -1.03
CA GLY A 142 7.46 -17.10 -0.47
C GLY A 142 7.68 -16.25 0.79
N ASN A 143 8.88 -16.33 1.37
CA ASN A 143 9.21 -15.62 2.62
C ASN A 143 9.94 -14.28 2.41
N LYS A 144 10.50 -14.02 1.22
CA LYS A 144 11.28 -12.80 0.95
C LYS A 144 10.42 -11.55 0.87
N ASN A 145 9.35 -11.62 0.08
CA ASN A 145 8.34 -10.57 -0.07
C ASN A 145 6.98 -11.27 -0.31
N PRO A 146 6.32 -11.74 0.76
CA PRO A 146 5.06 -12.47 0.64
C PRO A 146 3.96 -11.56 0.10
N TYR A 147 3.38 -11.91 -1.05
CA TYR A 147 2.20 -11.22 -1.55
C TYR A 147 0.98 -11.48 -0.64
N VAL A 148 0.11 -10.50 -0.47
CA VAL A 148 -1.08 -10.53 0.40
C VAL A 148 -2.27 -11.15 -0.32
N GLU A 149 -2.42 -10.85 -1.61
CA GLU A 149 -3.50 -11.33 -2.48
C GLU A 149 -3.00 -11.37 -3.93
N TYR A 150 -3.76 -12.05 -4.80
CA TYR A 150 -3.49 -12.09 -6.23
C TYR A 150 -4.79 -11.93 -7.02
N LEU A 151 -4.67 -11.41 -8.24
CA LEU A 151 -5.75 -11.39 -9.23
C LEU A 151 -5.30 -12.18 -10.46
N GLN A 152 -6.21 -12.94 -11.03
CA GLN A 152 -5.98 -13.72 -12.25
C GLN A 152 -6.86 -13.18 -13.38
N SER A 153 -6.25 -12.90 -14.52
CA SER A 153 -6.95 -12.46 -15.72
C SER A 153 -7.53 -13.63 -16.54
N PRO A 154 -8.39 -13.38 -17.54
CA PRO A 154 -8.96 -14.42 -18.40
C PRO A 154 -7.93 -15.32 -19.09
N ASN A 155 -6.79 -14.75 -19.49
CA ASN A 155 -5.68 -15.50 -20.08
C ASN A 155 -4.66 -16.02 -19.04
N GLN A 156 -5.10 -16.15 -17.78
CA GLN A 156 -4.38 -16.77 -16.67
C GLN A 156 -3.14 -16.03 -16.17
N HIS A 157 -2.89 -14.82 -16.65
CA HIS A 157 -1.87 -13.94 -16.15
C HIS A 157 -2.23 -13.35 -14.78
N LEU A 158 -1.21 -13.04 -13.99
CA LEU A 158 -1.38 -12.72 -12.58
C LEU A 158 -0.86 -11.33 -12.22
N TRP A 159 -1.59 -10.71 -11.28
CA TRP A 159 -1.11 -9.58 -10.49
C TRP A 159 -1.00 -10.01 -9.04
N TYR A 160 0.09 -9.61 -8.38
CA TYR A 160 0.31 -9.87 -6.97
C TYR A 160 0.29 -8.57 -6.20
N LYS A 161 -0.42 -8.54 -5.07
CA LYS A 161 -0.40 -7.39 -4.17
C LYS A 161 0.67 -7.57 -3.11
N TYR A 162 1.53 -6.59 -2.97
CA TYR A 162 2.56 -6.54 -1.94
C TYR A 162 2.29 -5.37 -1.01
N GLY A 163 2.91 -5.40 0.17
CA GLY A 163 2.88 -4.31 1.14
C GLY A 163 4.29 -3.83 1.45
N ILE A 164 4.45 -2.52 1.62
CA ILE A 164 5.65 -1.90 2.18
C ILE A 164 5.27 -1.11 3.43
N GLU A 165 6.04 -1.32 4.50
CA GLU A 165 5.92 -0.55 5.73
C GLU A 165 6.64 0.79 5.58
N ASN A 166 5.96 1.87 5.96
CA ASN A 166 6.57 3.20 6.01
C ASN A 166 7.40 3.33 7.29
N SER A 167 8.69 3.59 7.16
CA SER A 167 9.60 3.78 8.29
C SER A 167 9.35 5.06 9.10
N SER A 168 8.60 6.01 8.54
CA SER A 168 8.23 7.28 9.18
C SER A 168 6.73 7.57 9.02
N PRO A 169 5.84 6.82 9.69
CA PRO A 169 4.37 6.96 9.57
C PRO A 169 3.83 8.31 10.08
N GLU A 170 4.64 9.05 10.83
CA GLU A 170 4.38 10.41 11.29
C GLU A 170 4.66 11.49 10.23
N LYS A 171 5.28 11.15 9.10
CA LYS A 171 5.58 12.09 8.01
C LYS A 171 4.56 11.98 6.87
N VAL A 172 4.21 13.12 6.29
CA VAL A 172 3.37 13.16 5.07
C VAL A 172 4.20 12.71 3.88
N ILE A 173 3.71 11.69 3.18
CA ILE A 173 4.35 11.19 1.96
C ILE A 173 3.95 12.10 0.80
N ARG A 174 4.93 12.64 0.08
CA ARG A 174 4.72 13.40 -1.15
C ARG A 174 4.57 12.44 -2.33
N TYR A 175 5.57 11.58 -2.54
CA TYR A 175 5.62 10.63 -3.65
C TYR A 175 6.06 9.25 -3.19
N ILE A 176 5.56 8.23 -3.89
CA ILE A 176 6.15 6.89 -3.91
C ILE A 176 6.68 6.64 -5.32
N THR A 177 7.93 6.19 -5.41
CA THR A 177 8.61 5.88 -6.68
C THR A 177 8.94 4.40 -6.70
N PHE A 178 8.66 3.75 -7.83
CA PHE A 178 8.94 2.36 -8.10
C PHE A 178 10.06 2.27 -9.13
N GLU A 179 11.17 1.65 -8.78
CA GLU A 179 12.37 1.51 -9.62
C GLU A 179 12.64 0.03 -9.91
N ASP A 180 12.75 -0.31 -11.19
CA ASP A 180 13.23 -1.63 -11.62
C ASP A 180 14.75 -1.61 -11.68
N VAL A 181 15.40 -2.42 -10.85
CA VAL A 181 16.86 -2.50 -10.73
C VAL A 181 17.47 -3.72 -11.44
N ASP A 182 16.64 -4.56 -12.08
CA ASP A 182 17.09 -5.74 -12.84
C ASP A 182 16.55 -5.68 -14.27
N ALA A 183 17.46 -5.42 -15.22
CA ALA A 183 17.16 -5.26 -16.65
C ALA A 183 16.42 -6.46 -17.25
N ASP A 184 16.61 -7.65 -16.69
CA ASP A 184 15.99 -8.87 -17.18
C ASP A 184 14.61 -9.13 -16.58
N SER A 185 14.23 -8.44 -15.50
CA SER A 185 13.02 -8.75 -14.72
C SER A 185 11.75 -8.24 -15.41
N ALA A 186 11.84 -7.06 -16.02
CA ALA A 186 10.74 -6.35 -16.63
C ALA A 186 9.56 -6.18 -15.64
N VAL A 187 9.80 -5.53 -14.50
CA VAL A 187 8.77 -5.31 -13.46
C VAL A 187 7.67 -4.39 -13.99
N ARG A 188 6.43 -4.76 -13.67
CA ARG A 188 5.23 -3.96 -13.91
C ARG A 188 4.62 -3.49 -12.61
N ILE A 189 4.05 -2.29 -12.65
CA ILE A 189 3.34 -1.69 -11.52
C ILE A 189 1.96 -1.25 -11.99
N ALA A 190 0.91 -1.62 -11.26
CA ALA A 190 -0.45 -1.18 -11.56
C ALA A 190 -0.68 0.29 -11.18
N ASP A 191 -1.68 0.91 -11.80
CA ASP A 191 -2.15 2.27 -11.49
C ASP A 191 -3.04 2.36 -10.23
N VAL A 192 -2.84 1.46 -9.26
CA VAL A 192 -3.63 1.36 -8.04
C VAL A 192 -2.72 1.23 -6.83
N LEU A 193 -2.97 2.07 -5.82
CA LEU A 193 -2.38 1.95 -4.49
C LEU A 193 -3.48 1.85 -3.45
N GLN A 194 -3.21 1.10 -2.39
CA GLN A 194 -4.02 1.14 -1.18
C GLN A 194 -3.10 1.46 -0.01
N TYR A 195 -3.45 2.37 0.87
CA TYR A 195 -2.69 2.59 2.08
C TYR A 195 -3.57 2.53 3.31
N VAL A 196 -2.94 2.11 4.42
CA VAL A 196 -3.56 2.02 5.73
C VAL A 196 -2.83 2.98 6.65
N THR A 197 -3.59 3.79 7.38
CA THR A 197 -3.07 4.71 8.39
C THR A 197 -3.86 4.54 9.69
N ARG A 198 -3.18 4.68 10.82
CA ARG A 198 -3.84 4.86 12.12
C ARG A 198 -4.64 6.17 12.14
N VAL A 199 -5.80 6.15 12.79
CA VAL A 199 -6.63 7.34 12.95
C VAL A 199 -5.92 8.32 13.89
N LYS A 200 -5.57 9.50 13.36
CA LYS A 200 -4.93 10.57 14.14
C LYS A 200 -5.96 11.60 14.57
N GLN A 201 -5.82 12.13 15.78
CA GLN A 201 -6.64 13.26 16.23
C GLN A 201 -6.25 14.52 15.45
N LEU A 202 -7.24 15.23 14.92
CA LEU A 202 -7.05 16.55 14.35
C LEU A 202 -6.57 17.51 15.45
N THR A 203 -5.32 17.94 15.38
CA THR A 203 -4.83 19.00 16.24
C THR A 203 -5.53 20.29 15.81
N ARG A 204 -6.32 20.92 16.70
CA ARG A 204 -6.97 22.19 16.37
C ARG A 204 -5.89 23.21 16.00
N LEU A 205 -6.03 23.81 14.81
CA LEU A 205 -5.26 25.00 14.45
C LEU A 205 -5.54 26.06 15.53
N LYS A 206 -4.47 26.52 16.18
CA LYS A 206 -4.54 27.61 17.15
C LYS A 206 -4.59 28.95 16.43
#